data_AF-A0A9I9DYF1-F1
#
_entry.id   AF-A0A9I9DYF1-F1
#
_cell.length_a   1.000
_cell.length_b   1.000
_cell.length_c   1.000
_cell.angle_alpha   90.00
_cell.angle_beta   90.00
_cell.angle_gamma   90.00
#
_symmetry.space_group_name_H-M   'P 1'
#
loop_
_entity.id
_entity.type
_entity.pdbx_description
1 polymer ?
#
loop_
_entity_poly.entity_id
_entity_poly.type
_entity_poly.pdbx_seq_one_letter_code
_entity_poly.pdbx_strand_id
1 'polypeptide(L)'
;MDSVSAEPSKWLHPPFSAVRTFDGKIFAHGSQDDKSIAIQYLEAIRNLRNQDFIPVRTVHISYVPNEEIGGFDGAAKSVQSKEFKELNVGFMMDEGQASPGDEFRVGYC
;
A
#
# COMPACT_ATOMS: atom_id res chain seq x y z
N MET A 1 3.43 -8.02 0.67
CA MET A 1 3.50 -6.90 -0.27
C MET A 1 4.79 -7.01 -1.04
N ASP A 2 4.63 -7.58 -2.22
CA ASP A 2 5.61 -7.63 -3.28
C ASP A 2 5.66 -6.31 -4.03
N SER A 3 6.59 -6.23 -4.96
CA SER A 3 6.81 -5.10 -5.84
C SER A 3 7.57 -5.65 -7.07
N VAL A 4 7.38 -5.11 -8.28
CA VAL A 4 8.02 -5.63 -9.52
C VAL A 4 9.56 -5.75 -9.45
N SER A 5 10.17 -6.47 -10.37
CA SER A 5 11.65 -6.50 -10.43
C SER A 5 12.26 -5.11 -10.72
N ALA A 6 13.45 -4.83 -10.18
CA ALA A 6 14.23 -3.64 -10.49
C ALA A 6 15.58 -4.03 -11.10
N GLU A 7 16.08 -3.24 -12.05
CA GLU A 7 17.40 -3.41 -12.67
C GLU A 7 18.37 -2.34 -12.13
N PRO A 8 19.22 -2.65 -11.13
CA PRO A 8 19.97 -1.63 -10.39
C PRO A 8 20.87 -0.73 -11.23
N SER A 9 21.37 -1.20 -12.36
CA SER A 9 22.22 -0.44 -13.30
C SER A 9 21.52 0.77 -13.92
N LYS A 10 20.18 0.78 -13.96
CA LYS A 10 19.37 1.86 -14.55
C LYS A 10 18.90 2.89 -13.51
N TRP A 11 19.26 2.71 -12.24
CA TRP A 11 18.82 3.59 -11.16
C TRP A 11 19.89 4.60 -10.79
N LEU A 12 19.48 5.83 -10.51
CA LEU A 12 20.35 6.86 -9.94
C LEU A 12 20.83 6.52 -8.51
N HIS A 13 20.01 5.76 -7.78
CA HIS A 13 20.28 5.28 -6.42
C HIS A 13 19.89 3.81 -6.30
N PRO A 14 20.56 2.98 -5.48
CA PRO A 14 20.22 1.57 -5.36
C PRO A 14 18.74 1.37 -4.98
N PRO A 15 17.96 0.59 -5.75
CA PRO A 15 16.49 0.57 -5.66
C PRO A 15 15.93 0.15 -4.29
N PHE A 16 16.70 -0.61 -3.50
CA PHE A 16 16.26 -1.14 -2.21
C PHE A 16 16.91 -0.45 -1.00
N SER A 17 17.52 0.72 -1.22
CA SER A 17 18.23 1.46 -0.17
C SER A 17 17.43 2.60 0.47
N ALA A 18 16.29 2.96 -0.13
CA ALA A 18 15.43 4.06 0.33
C ALA A 18 16.20 5.39 0.55
N VAL A 19 17.11 5.72 -0.37
CA VAL A 19 17.92 6.95 -0.28
C VAL A 19 17.02 8.18 -0.33
N ARG A 20 17.13 9.02 0.71
CA ARG A 20 16.51 10.35 0.75
C ARG A 20 17.52 11.40 0.30
N THR A 21 17.14 12.15 -0.72
CA THR A 21 17.92 13.27 -1.27
C THR A 21 17.72 14.54 -0.45
N PHE A 22 18.60 15.53 -0.65
CA PHE A 22 18.56 16.79 0.08
C PHE A 22 17.30 17.63 -0.23
N ASP A 23 16.75 17.52 -1.45
CA ASP A 23 15.47 18.12 -1.85
C ASP A 23 14.25 17.30 -1.38
N GLY A 24 14.47 16.25 -0.59
CA GLY A 24 13.43 15.52 0.13
C GLY A 24 12.83 14.32 -0.61
N LYS A 25 13.25 14.04 -1.85
CA LYS A 25 12.76 12.88 -2.62
C LYS A 25 13.37 11.59 -2.07
N ILE A 26 12.56 10.55 -1.96
CA ILE A 26 12.98 9.21 -1.54
C ILE A 26 12.97 8.30 -2.77
N PHE A 27 14.13 7.68 -3.05
CA PHE A 27 14.29 6.76 -4.17
C PHE A 27 14.26 5.33 -3.64
N ALA A 28 13.17 4.64 -3.92
CA ALA A 28 13.05 3.21 -3.68
C ALA A 28 12.10 2.56 -4.68
N HIS A 29 12.41 1.35 -5.10
CA HIS A 29 11.43 0.48 -5.70
C HIS A 29 10.43 0.04 -4.61
N GLY A 30 9.15 0.31 -4.85
CA GLY A 30 8.12 0.25 -3.81
C GLY A 30 7.63 1.62 -3.30
N SER A 31 8.33 2.72 -3.62
CA SER A 31 8.08 4.03 -2.97
C SER A 31 6.83 4.76 -3.45
N GLN A 32 6.28 4.41 -4.62
CA GLN A 32 4.96 4.85 -5.07
C GLN A 32 3.98 3.69 -4.95
N ASP A 33 4.32 2.58 -5.61
CA ASP A 33 3.54 1.35 -5.71
C ASP A 33 4.18 0.23 -4.86
N ASP A 34 3.52 -0.27 -3.80
CA ASP A 34 2.52 0.49 -3.03
C ASP A 34 2.85 0.60 -1.53
N LYS A 35 4.15 0.52 -1.22
CA LYS A 35 4.62 0.57 0.18
C LYS A 35 4.38 1.94 0.82
N SER A 36 4.16 2.97 0.01
CA SER A 36 3.83 4.31 0.51
C SER A 36 2.47 4.32 1.21
N ILE A 37 1.45 3.73 0.60
CA ILE A 37 0.09 3.66 1.14
C ILE A 37 0.07 2.72 2.36
N ALA A 38 0.78 1.60 2.30
CA ALA A 38 0.92 0.67 3.42
C ALA A 38 1.36 1.37 4.73
N ILE A 39 2.41 2.19 4.64
CA ILE A 39 2.91 2.93 5.80
C ILE A 39 1.97 4.08 6.18
N GLN A 40 1.34 4.75 5.22
CA GLN A 40 0.36 5.80 5.50
C GLN A 40 -0.83 5.27 6.32
N TYR A 41 -1.34 4.07 6.01
CA TYR A 41 -2.41 3.45 6.80
C TYR A 41 -1.98 3.18 8.25
N LEU A 42 -0.80 2.60 8.47
CA LEU A 42 -0.30 2.34 9.82
C LEU A 42 -0.11 3.63 10.62
N GLU A 43 0.51 4.64 10.01
CA GLU A 43 0.78 5.91 10.68
C GLU A 43 -0.51 6.71 10.94
N ALA A 44 -1.48 6.67 10.03
CA ALA A 44 -2.79 7.29 10.23
C ALA A 44 -3.54 6.65 11.41
N ILE A 45 -3.60 5.31 11.46
CA ILE A 45 -4.23 4.59 12.58
C ILE A 45 -3.49 4.86 13.89
N ARG A 46 -2.14 4.87 13.86
CA ARG A 46 -1.32 5.19 15.03
C ARG A 46 -1.63 6.60 15.56
N ASN A 47 -1.73 7.59 14.67
CA ASN A 47 -2.04 8.96 15.02
C ASN A 47 -3.47 9.11 15.58
N LEU A 48 -4.46 8.47 14.97
CA LEU A 48 -5.84 8.46 15.46
C LEU A 48 -5.96 7.82 16.84
N ARG A 49 -5.28 6.69 17.05
CA ARG A 49 -5.23 6.03 18.36
C ARG A 49 -4.60 6.93 19.42
N ASN A 50 -3.54 7.66 19.08
CA ASN A 50 -2.90 8.62 19.99
C ASN A 50 -3.78 9.85 20.31
N GLN A 51 -4.87 10.06 19.57
CA GLN A 51 -5.88 11.08 19.81
C GLN A 51 -7.15 10.50 20.46
N ASP A 52 -7.07 9.28 21.01
CA ASP A 52 -8.19 8.56 21.63
C ASP A 52 -9.42 8.39 20.71
N PHE A 53 -9.21 8.42 19.39
CA PHE A 53 -10.29 8.20 18.43
C PHE A 53 -10.70 6.72 18.39
N ILE A 54 -11.99 6.47 18.54
CA ILE A 54 -12.59 5.13 18.46
C ILE A 54 -13.52 5.08 17.23
N PRO A 55 -13.17 4.33 16.18
CA PRO A 55 -14.02 4.25 15.00
C PRO A 55 -15.30 3.45 15.29
N VAL A 56 -16.41 3.86 14.68
CA VAL A 56 -17.71 3.16 14.80
C VAL A 56 -17.67 1.77 14.16
N ARG A 57 -16.81 1.58 13.13
CA ARG A 57 -16.59 0.29 12.47
C ARG A 57 -15.15 -0.16 12.67
N THR A 58 -14.95 -1.47 12.74
CA THR A 58 -13.61 -2.05 12.76
C THR A 58 -12.87 -1.71 11.47
N VAL A 59 -11.61 -1.28 11.60
CA VAL A 59 -10.70 -1.07 10.47
C VAL A 59 -9.73 -2.24 10.43
N HIS A 60 -9.72 -2.97 9.32
CA HIS A 60 -8.78 -4.04 9.05
C HIS A 60 -7.75 -3.56 8.02
N ILE A 61 -6.46 -3.78 8.30
CA ILE A 61 -5.41 -3.64 7.29
C ILE A 61 -5.03 -5.03 6.83
N SER A 62 -5.09 -5.27 5.52
CA SER A 62 -4.68 -6.52 4.90
C SER A 62 -3.44 -6.29 4.03
N TYR A 63 -2.39 -7.08 4.26
CA TYR A 63 -1.20 -7.08 3.44
C TYR A 63 -1.10 -8.39 2.69
N VAL A 64 -1.31 -8.33 1.38
CA VAL A 64 -1.31 -9.51 0.51
C VAL A 64 0.03 -9.65 -0.24
N PRO A 65 0.41 -10.87 -0.62
CA PRO A 65 1.46 -11.12 -1.62
C PRO A 65 0.86 -11.22 -3.03
N ASN A 66 1.74 -11.34 -4.02
CA ASN A 66 1.46 -11.82 -5.37
C ASN A 66 0.72 -10.83 -6.28
N GLU A 67 0.48 -9.60 -5.84
CA GLU A 67 -0.30 -8.60 -6.59
C GLU A 67 0.34 -8.37 -7.97
N GLU A 68 1.65 -8.17 -8.00
CA GLU A 68 2.43 -7.76 -9.19
C GLU A 68 2.51 -8.83 -10.28
N ILE A 69 2.03 -10.04 -9.99
CA ILE A 69 1.91 -11.15 -10.95
C ILE A 69 0.46 -11.64 -11.11
N GLY A 70 -0.52 -10.83 -10.69
CA GLY A 70 -1.95 -11.02 -10.92
C GLY A 70 -2.76 -11.42 -9.68
N GLY A 71 -2.15 -11.55 -8.51
CA GLY A 71 -2.84 -11.74 -7.22
C GLY A 71 -3.51 -13.11 -7.04
N PHE A 72 -3.29 -14.07 -7.94
CA PHE A 72 -3.96 -15.38 -7.93
C PHE A 72 -3.69 -16.18 -6.66
N ASP A 73 -2.44 -16.15 -6.17
CA ASP A 73 -2.05 -16.82 -4.93
C ASP A 73 -2.12 -15.91 -3.70
N GLY A 74 -2.59 -14.67 -3.88
CA GLY A 74 -2.71 -13.64 -2.85
C GLY A 74 -4.17 -13.31 -2.54
N ALA A 75 -4.57 -12.09 -2.90
CA ALA A 75 -5.91 -11.57 -2.65
C ALA A 75 -7.02 -12.50 -3.17
N ALA A 76 -6.87 -13.08 -4.37
CA ALA A 76 -7.89 -13.93 -4.98
C ALA A 76 -8.23 -15.19 -4.15
N LYS A 77 -7.22 -15.80 -3.51
CA LYS A 77 -7.44 -16.91 -2.55
C LYS A 77 -7.91 -16.40 -1.20
N SER A 78 -7.37 -15.29 -0.73
CA SER A 78 -7.73 -14.71 0.56
C SER A 78 -9.23 -14.41 0.64
N VAL A 79 -9.81 -13.79 -0.38
CA VAL A 79 -11.25 -13.44 -0.39
C VAL A 79 -12.19 -14.66 -0.37
N GLN A 80 -11.71 -15.83 -0.77
CA GLN A 80 -12.48 -17.07 -0.73
C GLN A 80 -12.44 -17.76 0.64
N SER A 81 -11.47 -17.39 1.48
CA SER A 81 -11.24 -18.00 2.79
C SER A 81 -12.38 -17.74 3.78
N LYS A 82 -12.45 -18.55 4.82
CA LYS A 82 -13.43 -18.37 5.90
C LYS A 82 -13.06 -17.13 6.73
N GLU A 83 -11.77 -16.95 6.96
CA GLU A 83 -11.17 -15.88 7.72
C GLU A 83 -11.55 -14.51 7.13
N PHE A 84 -11.46 -14.35 5.80
CA PHE A 84 -11.86 -13.11 5.15
C PHE A 84 -13.36 -12.84 5.27
N LYS A 85 -14.21 -13.87 5.16
CA LYS A 85 -15.66 -13.73 5.34
C LYS A 85 -16.03 -13.29 6.75
N GLU A 86 -15.29 -13.75 7.76
CA GLU A 86 -15.48 -13.37 9.17
C GLU A 86 -15.12 -11.91 9.46
N LEU A 87 -14.29 -11.26 8.60
CA LEU A 87 -14.00 -9.83 8.72
C LEU A 87 -15.23 -8.94 8.45
N ASN A 88 -16.27 -9.47 7.80
CA ASN A 88 -17.50 -8.74 7.49
C ASN A 88 -17.23 -7.39 6.79
N VAL A 89 -16.41 -7.42 5.74
CA VAL A 89 -15.96 -6.24 4.99
C VAL A 89 -17.12 -5.63 4.21
N GLY A 90 -17.47 -4.38 4.50
CA GLY A 90 -18.47 -3.61 3.75
C GLY A 90 -17.89 -2.63 2.74
N PHE A 91 -16.61 -2.27 2.87
CA PHE A 91 -15.90 -1.34 2.01
C PHE A 91 -14.39 -1.61 2.10
N MET A 92 -13.67 -1.45 0.99
CA MET A 92 -12.21 -1.55 0.94
C MET A 92 -11.63 -0.37 0.17
N MET A 93 -10.37 -0.05 0.47
CA MET A 93 -9.53 0.84 -0.32
C MET A 93 -8.25 0.07 -0.64
N ASP A 94 -7.76 0.26 -1.85
CA ASP A 94 -6.49 -0.29 -2.33
C ASP A 94 -5.76 0.80 -3.11
N GLU A 95 -4.68 0.45 -3.79
CA GLU A 95 -3.82 1.41 -4.48
C GLU A 95 -4.56 2.31 -5.49
N GLY A 96 -3.98 3.49 -5.69
CA GLY A 96 -4.34 4.41 -6.75
C GLY A 96 -3.20 4.54 -7.76
N GLN A 97 -3.03 5.73 -8.33
CA GLN A 97 -1.85 6.02 -9.14
C GLN A 97 -1.36 7.44 -8.88
N ALA A 98 -0.04 7.63 -8.99
CA ALA A 98 0.55 8.96 -8.92
C ALA A 98 -0.04 9.88 -9.99
N SER A 99 -0.27 11.14 -9.60
CA SER A 99 -0.68 12.20 -10.50
C SER A 99 0.47 13.19 -10.69
N PRO A 100 0.76 13.62 -11.93
CA PRO A 100 1.76 14.66 -12.19
C PRO A 100 1.23 16.08 -11.94
N GLY A 101 -0.09 16.26 -11.84
CA GLY A 101 -0.76 17.53 -11.55
C GLY A 101 -1.19 17.66 -10.09
N ASP A 102 -2.04 18.65 -9.81
CA ASP A 102 -2.56 18.94 -8.47
C ASP A 102 -3.80 18.10 -8.13
N GLU A 103 -4.33 17.34 -9.08
CA GLU A 103 -5.45 16.43 -8.90
C GLU A 103 -5.03 15.06 -8.35
N PHE A 104 -5.90 14.43 -7.55
CA PHE A 104 -5.72 13.05 -7.10
C PHE A 104 -6.49 12.09 -8.00
N ARG A 105 -5.82 11.02 -8.43
CA ARG A 105 -6.46 9.94 -9.18
C ARG A 105 -7.08 8.94 -8.20
N VAL A 106 -8.34 8.60 -8.45
CA VAL A 106 -9.09 7.62 -7.66
C VAL A 106 -9.57 6.52 -8.60
N GLY A 107 -9.08 5.31 -8.39
CA GLY A 107 -9.63 4.11 -9.03
C GLY A 107 -10.86 3.63 -8.27
N TYR A 108 -11.92 3.29 -8.99
CA TYR A 108 -13.04 2.57 -8.43
C TYR A 108 -12.93 1.12 -8.90
N CYS A 109 -12.67 0.21 -7.96
CA CYS A 109 -12.65 -1.24 -8.18
C CYS A 109 -13.88 -1.88 -7.53
#